data_AF-A0A2V8GRZ4-F1
#
_entry.id   AF-A0A2V8GRZ4-F1
#
_cell.length_a   1.000
_cell.length_b   1.000
_cell.length_c   1.000
_cell.angle_alpha   90.00
_cell.angle_beta   90.00
_cell.angle_gamma   90.00
#
_symmetry.space_group_name_H-M   'P 1'
#
loop_
_entity.id
_entity.type
_entity.pdbx_description
1 polymer ?
#
loop_
_entity_poly.entity_id
_entity_poly.type
_entity_poly.pdbx_seq_one_letter_code
_entity_poly.pdbx_strand_id
1 'polypeptide(L)'
;MKSRIVTVSVVAAIVVACLSVGSIFAQQDGNDRAALIKDAAAKPTPRAADEHPDLTGYWADRIELGFGYNIPVTKSADGKTVVYHDADAPELDARAQPRFKARAADSSQRPQYKPQFVAKQRELMYTASRIDPGIHCYPFGVPRIGAPSEIVQTPTAMYFFYSGESDEDPTHTFRVIPIGGKHDPDRDPRPDG
;
A
#
# COMPACT_ATOMS: atom_id res chain seq x y z
N MET A 1 -7.85 -43.95 -49.75
CA MET A 1 -6.85 -43.71 -48.68
C MET A 1 -6.35 -42.26 -48.57
N LYS A 2 -6.26 -41.47 -49.66
CA LYS A 2 -5.79 -40.07 -49.61
C LYS A 2 -6.70 -39.07 -48.87
N SER A 3 -8.02 -39.27 -48.92
CA SER A 3 -9.00 -38.35 -48.29
C SER A 3 -8.98 -38.40 -46.74
N ARG A 4 -8.77 -39.57 -46.14
CA ARG A 4 -8.74 -39.74 -44.66
C ARG A 4 -7.53 -39.11 -43.99
N ILE A 5 -6.40 -39.05 -44.69
CA ILE A 5 -5.15 -38.46 -44.16
C ILE A 5 -5.28 -36.94 -44.12
N VAL A 6 -5.92 -36.33 -45.12
CA VAL A 6 -6.15 -34.87 -45.15
C VAL A 6 -7.12 -34.43 -44.05
N THR A 7 -8.17 -35.20 -43.77
CA THR A 7 -9.12 -34.85 -42.70
C THR A 7 -8.48 -34.94 -41.31
N VAL A 8 -7.64 -35.96 -41.06
CA VAL A 8 -6.93 -36.11 -39.79
C VAL A 8 -5.90 -35.00 -39.58
N SER A 9 -5.18 -34.59 -40.63
CA SER A 9 -4.20 -33.50 -40.54
C SER A 9 -4.84 -32.13 -40.30
N VAL A 10 -6.02 -31.87 -40.88
CA VAL A 10 -6.75 -30.60 -40.67
C VAL A 10 -7.34 -30.53 -39.25
N VAL A 11 -7.89 -31.64 -38.74
CA VAL A 11 -8.41 -31.70 -37.36
C VAL A 11 -7.28 -31.58 -36.33
N ALA A 12 -6.13 -32.21 -36.56
CA ALA A 12 -4.97 -32.09 -35.67
C ALA A 12 -4.41 -30.65 -35.63
N ALA A 13 -4.38 -29.95 -36.77
CA ALA A 13 -3.93 -28.56 -36.82
C ALA A 13 -4.89 -27.59 -36.09
N ILE A 14 -6.20 -27.83 -36.15
CA ILE A 14 -7.20 -27.01 -35.44
C ILE A 14 -7.14 -27.23 -33.92
N VAL A 15 -6.92 -28.47 -33.46
CA VAL A 15 -6.78 -28.76 -32.02
C VAL A 15 -5.50 -28.16 -31.43
N VAL A 16 -4.39 -28.17 -32.17
CA VAL A 16 -3.14 -27.52 -31.74
C VAL A 16 -3.26 -25.99 -31.75
N ALA A 17 -4.01 -25.41 -32.68
CA ALA A 17 -4.29 -23.98 -32.71
C ALA A 17 -5.28 -23.52 -31.61
N CYS A 18 -6.22 -24.37 -31.19
CA CYS A 18 -7.12 -24.05 -30.08
C CYS A 18 -6.46 -24.24 -28.70
N LEU A 19 -5.48 -25.14 -28.57
CA LEU A 19 -4.74 -25.37 -27.32
C LEU A 19 -3.64 -24.32 -27.06
N SER A 20 -3.25 -23.53 -28.05
CA SER A 20 -2.25 -22.44 -27.89
C SER A 20 -2.86 -21.08 -27.56
N VAL A 21 -4.16 -20.88 -27.74
CA VAL A 21 -4.86 -19.61 -27.43
C VAL A 21 -5.40 -19.58 -25.99
N GLY A 22 -5.53 -20.74 -25.34
CA GLY A 22 -6.08 -20.86 -23.98
C GLY A 22 -5.17 -20.37 -22.84
N SER A 23 -3.90 -20.05 -23.11
CA SER A 23 -2.92 -19.69 -22.07
C SER A 23 -2.66 -18.19 -21.93
N ILE A 24 -3.36 -17.32 -22.66
CA ILE A 24 -3.09 -15.87 -22.66
C ILE A 24 -4.02 -15.08 -21.70
N PHE A 25 -5.09 -15.69 -21.18
CA PHE A 25 -6.09 -14.98 -20.35
C PHE A 25 -6.11 -15.37 -18.87
N ALA A 26 -5.02 -15.90 -18.32
CA ALA A 26 -4.96 -16.25 -16.90
C ALA A 26 -3.57 -16.02 -16.29
N GLN A 27 -3.04 -14.80 -16.36
CA GLN A 27 -1.98 -14.31 -15.45
C GLN A 27 -1.66 -12.84 -15.75
N GLN A 28 -2.61 -11.92 -15.55
CA GLN A 28 -2.27 -10.51 -15.67
C GLN A 28 -3.17 -9.65 -14.80
N ASP A 29 -2.94 -9.68 -13.49
CA ASP A 29 -3.44 -8.60 -12.62
C ASP A 29 -2.59 -8.35 -11.36
N GLY A 30 -1.34 -8.82 -11.31
CA GLY A 30 -0.53 -8.70 -10.08
C GLY A 30 0.94 -8.27 -10.19
N ASN A 31 1.62 -8.44 -11.33
CA ASN A 31 3.08 -8.64 -11.26
C ASN A 31 3.99 -7.72 -12.07
N ASP A 32 3.53 -6.57 -12.56
CA ASP A 32 4.46 -5.59 -13.17
C ASP A 32 4.36 -4.18 -12.59
N ARG A 33 4.32 -4.09 -11.25
CA ARG A 33 4.41 -2.80 -10.53
C ARG A 33 5.66 -2.01 -10.96
N ALA A 34 6.75 -2.69 -11.29
CA ALA A 34 7.98 -2.05 -11.74
C ALA A 34 7.84 -1.39 -13.12
N ALA A 35 7.24 -2.06 -14.11
CA ALA A 35 6.98 -1.43 -15.40
C ALA A 35 5.89 -0.37 -15.32
N LEU A 36 4.86 -0.54 -14.47
CA LEU A 36 3.85 0.49 -14.23
C LEU A 36 4.47 1.75 -13.64
N ILE A 37 5.40 1.62 -12.67
CA ILE A 37 6.16 2.75 -12.12
C ILE A 37 7.02 3.40 -13.22
N LYS A 38 7.68 2.60 -14.06
CA LYS A 38 8.52 3.11 -15.16
C LYS A 38 7.71 3.86 -16.22
N ASP A 39 6.55 3.36 -16.58
CA ASP A 39 5.62 4.01 -17.51
C ASP A 39 5.04 5.30 -16.91
N ALA A 40 4.64 5.27 -15.64
CA ALA A 40 4.16 6.45 -14.92
C ALA A 40 5.24 7.54 -14.81
N ALA A 41 6.50 7.16 -14.58
CA ALA A 41 7.63 8.09 -14.50
C ALA A 41 7.94 8.83 -15.81
N ALA A 42 7.51 8.29 -16.96
CA ALA A 42 7.67 8.94 -18.25
C ALA A 42 6.58 10.00 -18.54
N LYS A 43 5.48 10.01 -17.78
CA LYS A 43 4.37 10.94 -17.96
C LYS A 43 4.66 12.25 -17.20
N PRO A 44 4.30 13.42 -17.76
CA PRO A 44 4.46 14.68 -17.02
C PRO A 44 3.59 14.66 -15.76
N THR A 45 4.13 15.18 -14.66
CA THR A 45 3.37 15.34 -13.41
C THR A 45 2.18 16.27 -13.64
N PRO A 46 0.95 15.87 -13.31
CA PRO A 46 -0.22 16.75 -13.34
C PRO A 46 0.03 18.02 -12.51
N ARG A 47 -0.44 19.16 -13.01
CA ARG A 47 -0.23 20.47 -12.40
C ARG A 47 -1.58 21.12 -12.14
N ALA A 48 -1.72 21.75 -10.98
CA ALA A 48 -2.84 22.61 -10.65
C ALA A 48 -2.69 23.96 -11.37
N ALA A 49 -3.73 24.81 -11.29
CA ALA A 49 -3.77 26.12 -11.97
C ALA A 49 -2.67 27.10 -11.50
N ASP A 50 -2.05 26.84 -10.35
CA ASP A 50 -0.94 27.59 -9.77
C ASP A 50 0.43 26.99 -10.12
N GLU A 51 0.50 26.07 -11.08
CA GLU A 51 1.70 25.36 -11.54
C GLU A 51 2.35 24.45 -10.48
N HIS A 52 1.73 24.27 -9.31
CA HIS A 52 2.14 23.25 -8.35
C HIS A 52 1.64 21.86 -8.77
N PRO A 53 2.29 20.76 -8.33
CA PRO A 53 1.73 19.43 -8.56
C PRO A 53 0.30 19.32 -8.05
N ASP A 54 -0.58 18.73 -8.85
CA ASP A 54 -1.94 18.40 -8.43
C ASP A 54 -1.95 17.03 -7.76
N LEU A 55 -2.24 17.03 -6.46
CA LEU A 55 -2.34 15.82 -5.65
C LEU A 55 -3.76 15.27 -5.56
N THR A 56 -4.72 15.94 -6.21
CA THR A 56 -6.14 15.54 -6.14
C THR A 56 -6.34 14.14 -6.70
N GLY A 57 -6.94 13.26 -5.90
CA GLY A 57 -7.23 11.89 -6.31
C GLY A 57 -7.32 10.91 -5.15
N TYR A 58 -7.61 9.66 -5.51
CA TYR A 58 -7.65 8.53 -4.59
C TYR A 58 -6.30 7.79 -4.61
N TRP A 59 -5.69 7.68 -3.44
CA TRP A 59 -4.33 7.20 -3.19
C TRP A 59 -4.28 5.90 -2.39
N ALA A 60 -5.41 5.46 -1.82
CA ALA A 60 -5.46 4.15 -1.20
C ALA A 60 -5.34 3.05 -2.25
N ASP A 61 -4.75 1.92 -1.82
CA ASP A 61 -4.82 0.69 -2.60
C ASP A 61 -6.30 0.34 -2.84
N ARG A 62 -6.58 -0.37 -3.94
CA ARG A 62 -7.95 -0.86 -4.20
C ARG A 62 -8.43 -1.60 -2.96
N ILE A 63 -9.61 -1.24 -2.46
CA ILE A 63 -10.25 -1.84 -1.28
C ILE A 63 -10.11 -3.36 -1.37
N GLU A 64 -9.12 -3.90 -0.65
CA GLU A 64 -9.01 -5.31 -0.39
C GLU A 64 -9.91 -5.57 0.80
N LEU A 65 -11.02 -6.26 0.56
CA LEU A 65 -11.94 -6.68 1.61
C LEU A 65 -11.19 -7.61 2.59
N GLY A 66 -10.59 -7.04 3.62
CA GLY A 66 -9.99 -7.76 4.75
C GLY A 66 -8.50 -7.50 4.94
N PHE A 67 -8.17 -6.91 6.08
CA PHE A 67 -6.87 -6.99 6.79
C PHE A 67 -5.57 -6.84 5.97
N GLY A 68 -5.53 -6.13 4.84
CA GLY A 68 -4.28 -5.73 4.18
C GLY A 68 -3.34 -6.87 3.79
N TYR A 69 -3.82 -8.12 3.77
CA TYR A 69 -3.08 -9.27 3.32
C TYR A 69 -3.73 -9.76 2.04
N ASN A 70 -3.02 -9.62 0.92
CA ASN A 70 -3.20 -10.51 -0.23
C ASN A 70 -2.80 -11.92 0.22
N ILE A 71 -3.65 -12.59 1.02
CA ILE A 71 -3.43 -13.99 1.38
C ILE A 71 -3.60 -14.76 0.07
N PRO A 72 -2.54 -15.40 -0.45
CA PRO A 72 -2.71 -16.18 -1.66
C PRO A 72 -3.74 -17.27 -1.33
N VAL A 73 -4.72 -17.41 -2.21
CA VAL A 73 -5.78 -18.41 -2.08
C VAL A 73 -5.72 -19.40 -3.23
N THR A 74 -5.83 -20.69 -2.91
CA THR A 74 -6.09 -21.72 -3.92
C THR A 74 -7.56 -22.07 -3.87
N LYS A 75 -8.26 -21.87 -4.99
CA LYS A 75 -9.64 -22.36 -5.17
C LYS A 75 -9.59 -23.75 -5.79
N SER A 76 -10.39 -24.67 -5.26
CA SER A 76 -10.57 -25.98 -5.87
C SER A 76 -11.17 -25.84 -7.28
N ALA A 77 -10.92 -26.82 -8.15
CA ALA A 77 -11.37 -26.78 -9.55
C ALA A 77 -12.91 -26.70 -9.68
N ASP A 78 -13.65 -27.16 -8.68
CA ASP A 78 -15.12 -27.06 -8.59
C ASP A 78 -15.61 -25.76 -7.94
N GLY A 79 -14.69 -24.88 -7.51
CA GLY A 79 -14.97 -23.58 -6.90
C GLY A 79 -15.59 -23.63 -5.50
N LYS A 80 -15.74 -24.81 -4.90
CA LYS A 80 -16.44 -24.99 -3.62
C LYS A 80 -15.56 -24.81 -2.39
N THR A 81 -14.24 -24.93 -2.56
CA THR A 81 -13.27 -24.83 -1.47
C THR A 81 -12.27 -23.73 -1.76
N VAL A 82 -12.07 -22.85 -0.78
CA VAL A 82 -11.03 -21.81 -0.78
C VAL A 82 -10.04 -22.18 0.33
N VAL A 83 -8.79 -22.43 -0.04
CA VAL A 83 -7.70 -22.64 0.91
C VAL A 83 -6.93 -21.33 1.04
N TYR A 84 -6.88 -20.81 2.26
CA TYR A 84 -6.06 -19.65 2.62
C TYR A 84 -4.67 -20.16 3.03
N HIS A 85 -3.62 -19.73 2.35
CA HIS A 85 -2.24 -20.24 2.57
C HIS A 85 -1.58 -19.75 3.86
N ASP A 86 -2.27 -18.95 4.67
CA ASP A 86 -1.73 -18.36 5.91
C ASP A 86 -1.90 -19.26 7.16
N ALA A 87 -2.50 -20.45 7.01
CA ALA A 87 -2.79 -21.34 8.14
C ALA A 87 -1.52 -21.91 8.83
N ASP A 88 -0.39 -21.99 8.12
CA ASP A 88 0.88 -22.57 8.58
C ASP A 88 2.05 -21.58 8.47
N ALA A 89 1.79 -20.27 8.40
CA ALA A 89 2.88 -19.29 8.34
C ALA A 89 3.78 -19.46 9.58
N PRO A 90 5.07 -19.81 9.41
CA PRO A 90 5.96 -19.95 10.54
C PRO A 90 6.02 -18.59 11.24
N GLU A 91 6.06 -18.61 12.58
CA GLU A 91 6.28 -17.40 13.38
C GLU A 91 7.44 -16.62 12.73
N LEU A 92 7.16 -15.38 12.33
CA LEU A 92 8.12 -14.54 11.61
C LEU A 92 9.30 -14.24 12.56
N ASP A 93 10.31 -15.09 12.57
CA ASP A 93 11.55 -14.79 13.29
C ASP A 93 12.21 -13.60 12.58
N ALA A 94 12.11 -12.44 13.22
CA ALA A 94 12.73 -11.21 12.74
C ALA A 94 14.23 -11.40 12.45
N ARG A 95 14.90 -12.33 13.15
CA ARG A 95 16.32 -12.67 12.93
C ARG A 95 16.56 -13.56 11.72
N ALA A 96 15.55 -14.34 11.30
CA ALA A 96 15.58 -15.17 10.10
C ALA A 96 15.31 -14.37 8.81
N GLN A 97 14.85 -13.13 8.92
CA GLN A 97 14.70 -12.22 7.80
C GLN A 97 16.01 -12.08 6.99
N PRO A 98 15.98 -12.20 5.66
CA PRO A 98 17.17 -12.06 4.82
C PRO A 98 17.93 -10.78 5.13
N ARG A 99 19.25 -10.88 5.34
CA ARG A 99 20.11 -9.74 5.69
C ARG A 99 19.79 -9.05 7.03
N PHE A 100 19.06 -9.67 7.97
CA PHE A 100 18.76 -9.06 9.28
C PHE A 100 20.01 -8.49 9.97
N LYS A 101 21.07 -9.29 10.12
CA LYS A 101 22.31 -8.84 10.76
C LYS A 101 22.97 -7.68 10.02
N ALA A 102 22.99 -7.74 8.68
CA ALA A 102 23.56 -6.68 7.85
C ALA A 102 22.75 -5.37 7.96
N ARG A 103 21.41 -5.44 7.93
CA ARG A 103 20.52 -4.29 8.14
C ARG A 103 20.64 -3.71 9.56
N ALA A 104 20.74 -4.57 10.56
CA ALA A 104 20.90 -4.14 11.95
C ALA A 104 22.24 -3.44 12.19
N ALA A 105 23.32 -3.91 11.55
CA ALA A 105 24.65 -3.30 11.61
C ALA A 105 24.76 -2.02 10.77
N ASP A 106 24.01 -1.91 9.68
CA ASP A 106 23.98 -0.72 8.83
C ASP A 106 23.17 0.40 9.49
N SER A 107 23.85 1.18 10.33
CA SER A 107 23.27 2.36 10.98
C SER A 107 22.81 3.43 9.99
N SER A 108 23.29 3.42 8.73
CA SER A 108 22.86 4.40 7.72
C SER A 108 21.41 4.20 7.27
N GLN A 109 20.87 2.97 7.43
CA GLN A 109 19.47 2.66 7.14
C GLN A 109 18.51 3.21 8.21
N ARG A 110 19.04 3.59 9.38
CA ARG A 110 18.22 4.15 10.46
C ARG A 110 17.99 5.64 10.18
N PRO A 111 16.78 6.16 10.46
CA PRO A 111 16.54 7.59 10.40
C PRO A 111 17.58 8.35 11.22
N GLN A 112 18.35 9.22 10.55
CA GLN A 112 19.37 10.03 11.20
C GLN A 112 18.70 11.26 11.82
N TYR A 113 18.52 11.23 13.15
CA TYR A 113 17.98 12.36 13.88
C TYR A 113 19.04 13.45 14.03
N LYS A 114 18.60 14.72 14.02
CA LYS A 114 19.48 15.82 14.41
C LYS A 114 19.95 15.60 15.85
N PRO A 115 21.20 15.97 16.22
CA PRO A 115 21.76 15.66 17.55
C PRO A 115 20.86 16.06 18.73
N GLN A 116 20.18 17.21 18.63
CA GLN A 116 19.26 17.69 19.66
C GLN A 116 18.05 16.79 19.92
N PHE A 117 17.70 15.88 19.00
CA PHE A 117 16.54 15.00 19.11
C PHE A 117 16.89 13.55 19.48
N VAL A 118 18.17 13.17 19.48
CA VAL A 118 18.62 11.78 19.77
C VAL A 118 18.23 11.33 21.18
N ALA A 119 18.38 12.21 22.17
CA ALA A 119 18.00 11.91 23.55
C ALA A 119 16.49 11.68 23.68
N LYS A 120 15.69 12.56 23.06
CA LYS A 120 14.23 12.45 23.09
C LYS A 120 13.75 11.21 22.35
N GLN A 121 14.30 10.91 21.17
CA GLN A 121 13.96 9.70 20.42
C GLN A 121 14.18 8.44 21.26
N ARG A 122 15.32 8.35 21.96
CA ARG A 122 15.61 7.22 22.85
C ARG A 122 14.62 7.12 24.00
N GLU A 123 14.30 8.23 24.66
CA GLU A 123 13.28 8.29 25.71
C GLU A 123 11.94 7.78 25.19
N LEU A 124 11.44 8.34 24.07
CA LEU A 124 10.16 7.95 23.45
C LEU A 124 10.10 6.45 23.15
N MET A 125 11.20 5.85 22.69
CA MET A 125 11.28 4.40 22.40
C MET A 125 11.15 3.54 23.67
N TYR A 126 11.73 3.97 24.80
CA TYR A 126 11.68 3.19 26.04
C TYR A 126 10.45 3.47 26.91
N THR A 127 9.79 4.61 26.72
CA THR A 127 8.61 5.00 27.49
C THR A 127 7.31 4.95 26.69
N ALA A 128 7.32 4.37 25.47
CA ALA A 128 6.17 4.36 24.56
C ALA A 128 4.85 3.97 25.28
N SER A 129 4.86 2.90 26.08
CA SER A 129 3.68 2.45 26.85
C SER A 129 3.09 3.51 27.81
N ARG A 130 3.89 4.47 28.24
CA ARG A 130 3.47 5.53 29.17
C ARG A 130 3.01 6.80 28.47
N ILE A 131 3.58 7.13 27.32
CA ILE A 131 3.41 8.45 26.71
C ILE A 131 2.83 8.42 25.29
N ASP A 132 2.73 7.25 24.67
CA ASP A 132 2.12 7.09 23.35
C ASP A 132 0.61 7.26 23.49
N PRO A 133 -0.01 8.27 22.86
CA PRO A 133 -1.46 8.46 22.91
C PRO A 133 -2.21 7.27 22.32
N GLY A 134 -1.67 6.60 21.30
CA GLY A 134 -2.31 5.45 20.66
C GLY A 134 -2.46 4.24 21.58
N ILE A 135 -1.57 4.08 22.59
CA ILE A 135 -1.69 3.03 23.60
C ILE A 135 -2.80 3.34 24.62
N HIS A 136 -3.24 4.59 24.69
CA HIS A 136 -4.27 5.07 25.62
C HIS A 136 -5.61 5.37 24.92
N CYS A 137 -5.85 4.76 23.76
CA CYS A 137 -7.05 4.95 22.94
C CYS A 137 -7.32 6.42 22.57
N TYR A 138 -6.28 7.26 22.52
CA TYR A 138 -6.39 8.57 21.90
C TYR A 138 -6.30 8.44 20.38
N PRO A 139 -6.86 9.40 19.64
CA PRO A 139 -6.73 9.45 18.19
C PRO A 139 -5.25 9.33 17.76
N PHE A 140 -4.97 8.55 16.70
CA PHE A 140 -3.63 8.48 16.11
C PHE A 140 -3.13 9.82 15.52
N GLY A 141 -2.05 10.36 16.07
CA GLY A 141 -1.38 11.54 15.49
C GLY A 141 -0.63 11.25 14.18
N VAL A 142 -0.19 12.32 13.51
CA VAL A 142 0.79 12.21 12.40
C VAL A 142 2.17 11.86 12.98
N PRO A 143 2.92 10.88 12.42
CA PRO A 143 2.64 10.14 11.19
C PRO A 143 1.93 8.79 11.38
N ARG A 144 1.50 8.43 12.60
CA ARG A 144 0.93 7.10 12.90
C ARG A 144 -0.37 6.80 12.16
N ILE A 145 -1.20 7.82 11.90
CA ILE A 145 -2.39 7.71 11.05
C ILE A 145 -2.09 7.24 9.61
N GLY A 146 -0.84 7.36 9.14
CA GLY A 146 -0.45 6.94 7.80
C GLY A 146 -0.79 7.94 6.70
N ALA A 147 -0.74 7.46 5.45
CA ALA A 147 -1.05 8.26 4.26
C ALA A 147 -2.57 8.37 4.05
N PRO A 148 -3.08 9.51 3.54
CA PRO A 148 -4.49 9.63 3.23
C PRO A 148 -4.89 8.72 2.07
N SER A 149 -6.12 8.24 2.13
CA SER A 149 -6.75 7.48 1.04
C SER A 149 -7.21 8.36 -0.11
N GLU A 150 -7.54 9.62 0.16
CA GLU A 150 -8.00 10.57 -0.85
C GLU A 150 -7.50 11.96 -0.47
N ILE A 151 -7.12 12.73 -1.49
CA ILE A 151 -6.68 14.11 -1.34
C ILE A 151 -7.55 14.97 -2.24
N VAL A 152 -8.03 16.08 -1.70
CA VAL A 152 -8.63 17.18 -2.48
C VAL A 152 -7.79 18.42 -2.27
N GLN A 153 -7.20 18.93 -3.37
CA GLN A 153 -6.38 20.13 -3.35
C GLN A 153 -7.20 21.33 -3.83
N THR A 154 -7.13 22.41 -3.06
CA THR A 154 -7.66 23.73 -3.44
C THR A 154 -6.52 24.76 -3.39
N PRO A 155 -6.70 25.97 -3.97
CA PRO A 155 -5.67 27.00 -3.90
C PRO A 155 -5.31 27.44 -2.46
N THR A 156 -6.18 27.20 -1.48
CA THR A 156 -6.01 27.69 -0.09
C THR A 156 -5.99 26.59 0.96
N ALA A 157 -6.22 25.33 0.59
CA ALA A 157 -6.25 24.21 1.53
C ALA A 157 -6.08 22.86 0.85
N MET A 158 -5.50 21.91 1.57
CA MET A 158 -5.57 20.47 1.27
C MET A 158 -6.55 19.81 2.22
N TYR A 159 -7.38 18.91 1.68
CA TYR A 159 -8.25 18.04 2.45
C TYR A 159 -7.77 16.61 2.28
N PHE A 160 -7.40 15.98 3.38
CA PHE A 160 -6.95 14.59 3.42
C PHE A 160 -8.06 13.75 4.02
N PHE A 161 -8.49 12.71 3.33
CA PHE A 161 -9.48 11.76 3.83
C PHE A 161 -8.84 10.40 4.08
N TYR A 162 -9.25 9.74 5.15
CA TYR A 162 -8.70 8.46 5.58
C TYR A 162 -9.82 7.40 5.58
N SER A 163 -9.98 6.73 4.44
CA SER A 163 -10.84 5.56 4.29
C SER A 163 -10.05 4.31 4.66
N GLY A 164 -10.51 3.56 5.65
CA GLY A 164 -9.81 2.36 6.14
C GLY A 164 -9.32 2.46 7.58
N GLU A 165 -10.00 3.23 8.41
CA GLU A 165 -9.88 3.10 9.87
C GLU A 165 -10.17 1.64 10.23
N SER A 166 -9.12 0.88 10.55
CA SER A 166 -9.22 -0.35 11.34
C SER A 166 -9.93 -0.02 12.65
N ASP A 167 -10.56 -1.01 13.28
CA ASP A 167 -11.40 -0.93 14.50
C ASP A 167 -10.79 -0.18 15.72
N GLU A 168 -9.56 0.31 15.63
CA GLU A 168 -8.77 0.98 16.67
C GLU A 168 -8.83 2.52 16.67
N ASP A 169 -9.32 3.19 15.62
CA ASP A 169 -9.41 4.66 15.59
C ASP A 169 -10.58 5.17 14.72
N PRO A 170 -11.77 5.38 15.28
CA PRO A 170 -12.94 5.87 14.54
C PRO A 170 -13.00 7.42 14.43
N THR A 171 -11.91 8.13 14.74
CA THR A 171 -11.98 9.59 14.99
C THR A 171 -11.31 10.47 13.94
N HIS A 172 -10.61 9.90 12.96
CA HIS A 172 -9.81 10.63 11.99
C HIS A 172 -10.25 10.48 10.53
N THR A 173 -11.52 10.73 10.31
CA THR A 173 -12.11 10.63 8.96
C THR A 173 -11.47 11.61 7.96
N PHE A 174 -11.01 12.79 8.41
CA PHE A 174 -10.37 13.78 7.54
C PHE A 174 -9.44 14.76 8.28
N ARG A 175 -8.55 15.43 7.54
CA ARG A 175 -7.72 16.54 8.01
C ARG A 175 -7.77 17.71 7.03
N VAL A 176 -7.83 18.93 7.55
CA VAL A 176 -7.83 20.17 6.75
C VAL A 176 -6.53 20.93 6.98
N ILE A 177 -5.78 21.17 5.91
CA ILE A 177 -4.46 21.81 5.98
C ILE A 177 -4.52 23.11 5.18
N PRO A 178 -4.63 24.27 5.84
CA PRO A 178 -4.59 25.56 5.16
C PRO A 178 -3.24 25.79 4.45
N ILE A 179 -3.29 26.28 3.21
CA ILE A 179 -2.12 26.69 2.42
C ILE A 179 -2.01 28.22 2.46
N GLY A 180 -0.79 28.73 2.64
CA GLY A 180 -0.53 30.17 2.64
C GLY A 180 -0.96 30.94 3.89
N GLY A 181 -1.52 30.25 4.90
CA GLY A 181 -1.84 30.81 6.21
C GLY A 181 -0.66 30.82 7.18
N LYS A 182 -0.75 31.63 8.24
CA LYS A 182 0.14 31.52 9.39
C LYS A 182 -0.38 30.43 10.31
N HIS A 183 0.51 29.57 10.80
CA HIS A 183 0.18 28.62 11.87
C HIS A 183 -0.20 29.41 13.13
N ASP A 184 -1.37 29.08 13.69
CA ASP A 184 -1.83 29.63 14.96
C ASP A 184 -1.07 28.93 16.10
N PRO A 185 -0.21 29.65 16.85
CA PRO A 185 0.58 29.04 17.92
C PRO A 185 -0.27 28.59 19.12
N ASP A 186 -1.52 29.07 19.22
CA ASP A 186 -2.42 28.80 20.35
C ASP A 186 -3.43 27.68 20.03
N ARG A 187 -3.44 27.15 18.79
CA ARG A 187 -4.26 25.97 18.47
C ARG A 187 -3.74 24.74 19.20
N ASP A 188 -4.68 24.00 19.79
CA ASP A 188 -4.43 22.69 20.40
C ASP A 188 -3.72 21.82 19.34
N PRO A 189 -2.59 21.14 19.64
CA PRO A 189 -1.84 20.32 18.67
C PRO A 189 -2.57 19.04 18.25
N ARG A 190 -3.91 19.06 18.27
CA ARG A 190 -4.72 17.92 17.87
C ARG A 190 -4.51 17.62 16.39
N PRO A 191 -4.57 16.33 16.04
CA PRO A 191 -4.30 15.82 14.69
C PRO A 191 -5.14 16.44 13.55
N ASP A 192 -6.29 17.03 13.88
CA ASP A 192 -7.24 17.59 12.90
C ASP A 192 -6.92 19.03 12.46
N GLY A 193 -5.98 19.71 13.13
CA GLY A 193 -5.49 21.05 12.78
C GLY A 193 -5.49 22.05 13.91
#